data_AF-A0A849ME40-F1
#
_entry.id   AF-A0A849ME40-F1
#
_cell.length_a   1.000
_cell.length_b   1.000
_cell.length_c   1.000
_cell.angle_alpha   90.00
_cell.angle_beta   90.00
_cell.angle_gamma   90.00
#
_symmetry.space_group_name_H-M   'P 1'
#
loop_
_entity.id
_entity.type
_entity.pdbx_description
1 polymer ?
#
loop_
_entity_poly.entity_id
_entity_poly.type
_entity_poly.pdbx_seq_one_letter_code
_entity_poly.pdbx_strand_id
1 'polypeptide(L)'
;MPFWEFKIRALQKTEKVNKAYGLLFFSAIFISLFLIDPINQEISSCYFLEITGHNCPTCGMTRSFYSMTNADISGAFSFHYFGPIIFFILILAIIKFSLEIFFNKNLNIIKNYKYLFVPILIFVSIWIGIWSIKEFFL
;
A
#
# COMPACT_ATOMS: atom_id res chain seq x y z
N MET A 1 -10.30 1.77 29.47
CA MET A 1 -9.26 0.75 29.22
C MET A 1 -8.07 1.45 28.59
N PRO A 2 -6.84 1.33 29.13
CA PRO A 2 -5.68 2.07 28.64
C PRO A 2 -5.28 1.60 27.23
N PHE A 3 -4.90 2.54 26.37
CA PHE A 3 -4.57 2.34 24.96
C PHE A 3 -3.24 1.58 24.73
N TRP A 4 -2.41 1.41 25.77
CA TRP A 4 -1.00 0.98 25.65
C TRP A 4 -0.66 -0.43 26.15
N GLU A 5 -1.64 -1.30 26.47
CA GLU A 5 -1.31 -2.68 26.86
C GLU A 5 -0.89 -3.54 25.67
N PHE A 6 0.43 -3.65 25.48
CA PHE A 6 1.07 -4.48 24.46
C PHE A 6 0.93 -5.97 24.83
N LYS A 7 -0.09 -6.65 24.27
CA LYS A 7 -0.35 -8.06 24.57
C LYS A 7 0.42 -8.97 23.63
N ILE A 8 1.56 -9.48 24.09
CA ILE A 8 2.38 -10.47 23.38
C ILE A 8 1.81 -11.86 23.64
N ARG A 9 1.46 -12.60 22.57
CA ARG A 9 0.99 -13.99 22.65
C ARG A 9 1.85 -14.88 21.74
N ALA A 10 1.99 -16.16 22.06
CA ALA A 10 2.51 -17.14 21.11
C ALA A 10 1.69 -17.13 19.80
N LEU A 11 2.38 -17.16 18.66
CA LEU A 11 1.76 -17.14 17.34
C LEU A 11 1.11 -18.50 17.04
N GLN A 12 -0.17 -18.51 16.68
CA GLN A 12 -0.84 -19.77 16.31
C GLN A 12 -0.36 -20.26 14.93
N LYS A 13 -0.42 -21.58 14.69
CA LYS A 13 0.03 -22.20 13.42
C LYS A 13 -0.69 -21.61 12.20
N THR A 14 -1.99 -21.36 12.29
CA THR A 14 -2.80 -20.75 11.23
C THR A 14 -2.42 -19.29 10.98
N GLU A 15 -2.17 -18.50 12.03
CA GLU A 15 -1.70 -17.12 11.92
C GLU A 15 -0.34 -17.04 11.24
N LYS A 16 0.57 -17.97 11.55
CA LYS A 16 1.89 -18.06 10.92
C LYS A 16 1.80 -18.31 9.42
N VAL A 17 0.94 -19.23 9.00
CA VAL A 17 0.69 -19.55 7.59
C VAL A 17 0.10 -18.34 6.85
N ASN A 18 -0.91 -17.67 7.41
CA ASN A 18 -1.52 -16.48 6.79
C ASN A 18 -0.52 -15.33 6.63
N LYS A 19 0.34 -15.09 7.64
CA LYS A 19 1.38 -14.07 7.57
C LYS A 19 2.46 -14.41 6.54
N ALA A 20 2.81 -15.69 6.40
CA ALA A 20 3.75 -16.15 5.37
C ALA A 20 3.19 -15.94 3.96
N TYR A 21 1.92 -16.29 3.70
CA TYR A 21 1.26 -15.98 2.42
C TYR A 21 1.21 -14.47 2.14
N GLY A 22 0.91 -13.66 3.15
CA GLY A 22 0.95 -12.20 3.03
C GLY A 22 2.33 -11.69 2.62
N LEU A 23 3.40 -12.17 3.26
CA LEU A 23 4.78 -11.81 2.89
C LEU A 23 5.12 -12.22 1.47
N LEU A 24 4.75 -13.45 1.06
CA LEU A 24 4.98 -13.92 -0.31
C LEU A 24 4.26 -13.03 -1.33
N PHE A 25 2.98 -12.70 -1.08
CA PHE A 25 2.20 -11.83 -1.95
C PHE A 25 2.83 -10.43 -2.09
N PHE A 26 3.19 -9.79 -0.98
CA PHE A 26 3.83 -8.47 -1.05
C PHE A 26 5.20 -8.55 -1.72
N SER A 27 6.02 -9.56 -1.42
CA SER A 27 7.31 -9.74 -2.09
C SER A 27 7.19 -9.91 -3.59
N ALA A 28 6.16 -10.62 -4.07
CA ALA A 28 5.89 -10.78 -5.49
C ALA A 28 5.53 -9.44 -6.17
N ILE A 29 4.75 -8.59 -5.50
CA ILE A 29 4.45 -7.23 -5.98
C ILE A 29 5.74 -6.40 -6.09
N PHE A 30 6.57 -6.39 -5.05
CA PHE A 30 7.85 -5.68 -5.09
C PHE A 30 8.75 -6.19 -6.20
N ILE A 31 8.87 -7.50 -6.39
CA ILE A 31 9.64 -8.10 -7.49
C ILE A 31 9.09 -7.66 -8.85
N SER A 32 7.76 -7.64 -9.02
CA SER A 32 7.16 -7.17 -10.26
C SER A 32 7.47 -5.71 -10.56
N LEU A 33 7.54 -4.85 -9.54
CA LEU A 33 7.95 -3.45 -9.68
C LEU A 33 9.43 -3.29 -10.06
N PHE A 34 10.30 -4.24 -9.69
CA PHE A 34 11.70 -4.23 -10.11
C PHE A 34 11.88 -4.73 -11.55
N LEU A 35 11.05 -5.69 -11.99
CA LEU A 35 11.15 -6.28 -13.32
C LEU A 35 10.48 -5.44 -14.41
N ILE A 36 9.51 -4.63 -14.05
CA ILE A 36 8.74 -3.76 -14.96
C ILE A 36 9.18 -2.33 -14.68
N ASP A 37 9.65 -1.61 -15.70
CA ASP A 37 9.93 -0.18 -15.60
C ASP A 37 8.67 0.61 -16.03
N PRO A 38 7.83 1.07 -15.08
CA PRO A 38 6.62 1.81 -15.41
C PRO A 38 6.89 3.27 -15.81
N ILE A 39 8.14 3.74 -15.72
CA ILE A 39 8.55 5.10 -16.11
C ILE A 39 8.90 5.13 -17.59
N ASN A 40 9.74 4.20 -18.05
CA ASN A 40 10.19 4.15 -19.45
C ASN A 40 9.33 3.27 -20.34
N GLN A 41 8.44 2.44 -19.78
CA GLN A 41 7.37 1.89 -20.58
C GLN A 41 6.46 3.03 -21.02
N GLU A 42 6.56 3.36 -22.30
CA GLU A 42 5.45 3.85 -23.10
C GLU A 42 4.33 2.80 -23.03
N ILE A 43 3.68 2.65 -21.87
CA ILE A 43 2.29 2.22 -21.83
C ILE A 43 1.53 3.44 -22.39
N SER A 44 1.68 3.62 -23.70
CA SER A 44 1.18 4.71 -24.54
C SER A 44 -0.34 4.73 -24.60
N SER A 45 -0.99 3.80 -23.92
CA SER A 45 -2.41 3.77 -23.69
C SER A 45 -2.63 3.14 -22.33
N CYS A 46 -2.74 3.97 -21.29
CA CYS A 46 -3.56 3.54 -20.15
C CYS A 46 -4.93 3.22 -20.76
N TYR A 47 -5.26 1.94 -20.98
CA TYR A 47 -6.55 1.56 -21.58
C TYR A 47 -7.72 2.21 -20.84
N PHE A 48 -7.56 2.47 -19.55
CA PHE A 48 -8.51 3.26 -18.78
C PHE A 48 -8.61 4.71 -19.30
N LEU A 49 -7.49 5.41 -19.52
CA LEU A 49 -7.49 6.74 -20.14
C LEU A 49 -8.05 6.72 -21.57
N GLU A 50 -7.74 5.69 -22.35
CA GLU A 50 -8.22 5.57 -23.74
C GLU A 50 -9.73 5.31 -23.81
N ILE A 51 -10.26 4.50 -22.89
CA ILE A 51 -11.69 4.14 -22.85
C ILE A 51 -12.52 5.21 -22.11
N THR A 52 -11.98 5.78 -21.03
CA THR A 52 -12.73 6.69 -20.14
C THR A 52 -12.39 8.17 -20.35
N GLY A 53 -11.27 8.50 -21.00
CA GLY A 53 -10.79 9.88 -21.10
C GLY A 53 -10.15 10.42 -19.82
N HIS A 54 -10.12 9.63 -18.73
CA HIS A 54 -9.61 10.06 -17.42
C HIS A 54 -8.33 9.34 -17.02
N ASN A 55 -7.44 10.05 -16.32
CA ASN A 55 -6.26 9.43 -15.73
C ASN A 55 -6.67 8.35 -14.72
N CYS A 56 -6.00 7.19 -14.71
CA CYS A 56 -6.30 6.16 -13.72
C CYS A 56 -5.58 6.47 -12.40
N PRO A 57 -6.26 6.53 -11.24
CA PRO A 57 -5.63 6.84 -9.96
C PRO A 57 -4.60 5.78 -9.53
N THR A 58 -4.73 4.54 -10.03
CA THR A 58 -3.80 3.45 -9.70
C THR A 58 -2.52 3.47 -10.54
N CYS A 59 -2.54 4.01 -11.76
CA CYS A 59 -1.33 4.11 -12.60
C CYS A 59 -0.27 5.05 -11.98
N GLY A 60 -0.71 6.17 -11.39
CA GLY A 60 0.19 7.09 -10.67
C GLY A 60 0.78 6.47 -9.39
N MET A 61 0.01 5.62 -8.70
CA MET A 61 0.49 4.93 -7.50
C MET A 61 1.61 3.94 -7.81
N THR A 62 1.52 3.19 -8.91
CA THR A 62 2.58 2.25 -9.34
C THR A 62 3.89 2.97 -9.68
N ARG A 63 3.82 4.10 -10.40
CA ARG A 63 5.00 4.95 -10.69
C ARG A 63 5.59 5.58 -9.43
N SER A 64 4.72 5.97 -8.49
CA SER A 64 5.14 6.45 -7.18
C SER A 64 5.87 5.38 -6.38
N PHE A 65 5.37 4.14 -6.37
CA PHE A 65 6.03 3.01 -5.71
C PHE A 65 7.37 2.67 -6.36
N TYR A 66 7.45 2.70 -7.70
CA TYR A 66 8.70 2.53 -8.42
C TYR A 66 9.73 3.61 -8.09
N SER A 67 9.29 4.87 -7.97
CA SER A 67 10.17 5.98 -7.55
C SER A 67 10.65 5.77 -6.12
N MET A 68 9.77 5.33 -5.22
CA MET A 68 10.14 4.95 -3.84
C MET A 68 11.14 3.79 -3.80
N THR A 69 11.01 2.77 -4.66
CA THR A 69 11.99 1.66 -4.74
C THR A 69 13.35 2.12 -5.25
N ASN A 70 13.39 3.17 -6.09
CA ASN A 70 14.62 3.80 -6.59
C ASN A 70 15.15 4.92 -5.68
N ALA A 71 14.60 5.06 -4.47
CA ALA A 71 14.91 6.12 -3.51
C ALA A 71 14.64 7.57 -4.01
N ASP A 72 13.85 7.73 -5.08
CA ASP A 72 13.38 9.02 -5.55
C ASP A 72 12.05 9.40 -4.87
N ILE A 73 12.18 9.95 -3.66
CA ILE A 73 11.03 10.38 -2.85
C ILE A 73 10.32 11.57 -3.51
N SER A 74 11.07 12.47 -4.15
CA SER A 74 10.52 13.67 -4.80
C SER A 74 9.67 13.30 -6.02
N GLY A 75 10.18 12.42 -6.87
CA GLY A 75 9.44 11.83 -7.98
C GLY A 75 8.22 11.07 -7.48
N ALA A 76 8.35 10.32 -6.38
CA ALA A 76 7.22 9.57 -5.82
C ALA A 76 6.04 10.46 -5.41
N PHE A 77 6.29 11.59 -4.73
CA PHE A 77 5.23 12.57 -4.41
C PHE A 77 4.68 13.26 -5.65
N SER A 78 5.51 13.49 -6.67
CA SER A 78 5.08 14.08 -7.94
C SER A 78 4.11 13.17 -8.71
N PHE A 79 4.29 11.83 -8.61
CA PHE A 79 3.37 10.87 -9.22
C PHE A 79 2.11 10.63 -8.39
N HIS A 80 2.21 10.52 -7.06
CA HIS A 80 1.05 10.32 -6.19
C HIS A 80 1.36 10.64 -4.73
N TYR A 81 0.65 11.59 -4.12
CA TYR A 81 0.90 12.00 -2.72
C TYR A 81 0.81 10.88 -1.70
N PHE A 82 -0.12 9.93 -1.89
CA PHE A 82 -0.28 8.80 -0.95
C PHE A 82 0.63 7.62 -1.29
N GLY A 83 1.31 7.65 -2.43
CA GLY A 83 2.20 6.56 -2.84
C GLY A 83 3.31 6.33 -1.81
N PRO A 84 4.10 7.35 -1.43
CA PRO A 84 5.12 7.22 -0.39
C PRO A 84 4.56 6.76 0.96
N ILE A 85 3.38 7.27 1.34
CA ILE A 85 2.73 6.95 2.62
C ILE A 85 2.33 5.48 2.66
N ILE A 86 1.63 4.99 1.64
CA ILE A 86 1.18 3.59 1.57
C ILE A 86 2.39 2.67 1.45
N PHE A 87 3.41 3.05 0.66
CA PHE A 87 4.66 2.30 0.54
C PHE A 87 5.34 2.10 1.91
N PHE A 88 5.42 3.15 2.72
CA PHE A 88 6.01 3.06 4.05
C PHE A 88 5.20 2.17 4.99
N ILE A 89 3.86 2.27 4.95
CA ILE A 89 2.97 1.39 5.73
C ILE A 89 3.18 -0.08 5.34
N LEU A 90 3.33 -0.36 4.04
CA LEU A 90 3.60 -1.72 3.54
C LEU A 90 4.95 -2.25 4.04
N ILE A 91 6.01 -1.45 4.01
CA ILE A 91 7.32 -1.83 4.56
C ILE A 91 7.21 -2.16 6.05
N LEU A 92 6.55 -1.30 6.84
CA LEU A 92 6.35 -1.56 8.27
C LEU A 92 5.55 -2.84 8.52
N ALA A 93 4.54 -3.13 7.70
CA ALA A 93 3.77 -4.36 7.79
C ALA A 93 4.65 -5.60 7.49
N ILE A 94 5.49 -5.54 6.46
CA ILE A 94 6.44 -6.60 6.11
C ILE A 94 7.42 -6.84 7.26
N ILE A 95 8.02 -5.79 7.82
CA ILE A 95 8.93 -5.88 8.96
C ILE A 95 8.22 -6.51 10.17
N LYS A 96 7.02 -6.02 10.50
CA LYS A 96 6.22 -6.57 11.61
C LYS A 96 5.94 -8.05 11.43
N PHE A 97 5.43 -8.47 10.26
CA PHE A 97 5.12 -9.88 10.00
C PHE A 97 6.38 -10.75 10.03
N SER A 98 7.50 -10.23 9.52
CA SER A 98 8.80 -10.93 9.55
C SER A 98 9.27 -11.14 10.99
N LEU A 99 9.20 -10.10 11.83
CA LEU A 99 9.53 -10.19 13.26
C LEU A 99 8.59 -11.16 14.00
N GLU A 100 7.29 -11.11 13.73
CA GLU A 100 6.31 -12.00 14.39
C GLU A 100 6.55 -13.47 14.06
N ILE A 101 6.93 -13.77 12.81
CA ILE A 101 7.30 -15.12 12.37
C ILE A 101 8.62 -15.56 12.98
N PHE A 102 9.63 -14.68 12.99
CA PHE A 102 10.98 -14.96 13.51
C PHE A 102 10.97 -15.19 15.02
N PHE A 103 10.30 -14.31 15.78
CA PHE A 103 10.17 -14.43 17.23
C PHE A 103 9.04 -15.36 17.68
N ASN A 104 8.25 -15.89 16.73
CA ASN A 104 7.09 -16.76 16.96
C ASN A 104 6.08 -16.16 17.97
N LYS A 105 6.00 -14.83 17.99
CA LYS A 105 5.21 -14.02 18.92
C LYS A 105 4.31 -13.10 18.09
N ASN A 106 3.03 -13.10 18.40
CA ASN A 106 2.07 -12.16 17.81
C ASN A 106 2.18 -10.81 18.55
N LEU A 107 2.61 -9.78 17.82
CA LEU A 107 2.66 -8.40 18.29
C LEU A 107 1.32 -7.76 17.93
N ASN A 108 0.32 -7.98 18.78
CA ASN A 108 -1.00 -7.36 18.62
C ASN A 108 -0.95 -5.90 19.09
N ILE A 109 -0.34 -5.05 18.25
CA ILE A 109 -0.24 -3.60 18.46
C ILE A 109 -1.59 -2.93 18.22
N ILE A 110 -2.36 -3.43 17.25
CA ILE A 110 -3.63 -2.82 16.82
C ILE A 110 -4.72 -3.87 16.98
N LYS A 111 -5.44 -3.81 18.11
CA LYS A 111 -6.53 -4.75 18.43
C LYS A 111 -7.73 -4.63 17.49
N ASN A 112 -7.90 -3.47 16.86
CA ASN A 112 -9.09 -3.20 16.07
C ASN A 112 -8.77 -2.38 14.81
N TYR A 113 -8.19 -3.07 13.83
CA TYR A 113 -7.90 -2.51 12.51
C TYR A 113 -9.14 -1.87 11.87
N LYS A 114 -10.37 -2.29 12.24
CA LYS A 114 -11.62 -1.67 11.75
C LYS A 114 -11.74 -0.18 12.12
N TYR A 115 -11.32 0.23 13.32
CA TYR A 115 -11.38 1.66 13.71
C TYR A 115 -10.33 2.53 13.03
N LEU A 116 -9.24 1.93 12.53
CA LEU A 116 -8.21 2.64 11.76
C LEU A 116 -8.52 2.63 10.26
N PHE A 117 -8.99 1.49 9.74
CA PHE A 117 -9.22 1.26 8.31
C PHE A 117 -10.48 1.96 7.79
N VAL A 118 -11.54 2.05 8.60
CA VAL A 118 -12.80 2.72 8.21
C VAL A 118 -12.61 4.22 7.95
N PRO A 119 -12.00 5.03 8.84
CA PRO A 119 -11.78 6.45 8.55
C PRO A 119 -10.79 6.66 7.39
N ILE A 120 -9.79 5.79 7.23
CA ILE A 120 -8.88 5.82 6.07
C ILE A 120 -9.65 5.56 4.77
N LEU A 121 -10.51 4.54 4.72
CA LEU A 121 -11.34 4.25 3.55
C LEU A 121 -12.32 5.37 3.24
N ILE A 122 -12.93 5.99 4.25
CA ILE A 122 -13.82 7.13 4.06
C ILE A 122 -13.04 8.33 3.51
N PHE A 123 -11.87 8.62 4.07
CA PHE A 123 -11.01 9.71 3.62
C PHE A 123 -10.52 9.49 2.18
N VAL A 124 -10.07 8.28 1.85
CA VAL A 124 -9.67 7.91 0.50
C VAL A 124 -10.85 7.98 -0.47
N SER A 125 -12.04 7.49 -0.08
CA SER A 125 -13.25 7.57 -0.90
C SER A 125 -13.69 9.01 -1.15
N ILE A 126 -13.65 9.88 -0.14
CA ILE A 126 -13.96 11.31 -0.27
C ILE A 126 -12.94 11.99 -1.18
N TRP A 127 -11.66 11.69 -1.00
CA TRP A 127 -10.60 12.29 -1.81
C TRP A 127 -10.69 11.86 -3.27
N ILE A 128 -10.93 10.57 -3.54
CA ILE A 128 -11.22 10.05 -4.88
C ILE A 128 -12.46 10.73 -5.45
N GLY A 129 -13.54 10.84 -4.68
CA GLY A 129 -14.77 11.50 -5.13
C GLY A 129 -14.54 12.96 -5.52
N ILE A 130 -13.82 13.74 -4.70
CA ILE A 130 -13.48 15.14 -5.00
C ILE A 130 -12.57 15.24 -6.23
N TRP A 131 -11.61 14.32 -6.38
CA TRP A 131 -10.72 14.29 -7.53
C TRP A 131 -11.48 13.93 -8.82
N SER A 132 -12.34 12.91 -8.78
CA SER A 132 -13.21 12.53 -9.90
C SER A 132 -14.16 13.64 -10.31
N ILE A 133 -14.72 14.41 -9.36
CA ILE A 133 -15.56 15.56 -9.67
C ILE A 133 -14.75 16.66 -10.36
N LYS A 134 -13.53 16.94 -9.91
CA LYS A 134 -12.65 17.92 -10.55
C LYS A 134 -12.29 17.52 -11.98
N GLU A 135 -11.93 16.27 -12.22
CA GLU A 135 -11.54 15.77 -13.54
C GLU A 135 -12.73 15.65 -14.53
N PHE A 136 -13.96 15.56 -14.02
CA PHE A 136 -15.18 15.46 -14.84
C PHE A 136 -15.84 16.81 -15.15
N PHE A 137 -15.61 17.84 -14.31
CA PHE A 137 -16.28 19.16 -14.41
C PHE A 137 -15.36 20.34 -14.80
N LEU A 138 -14.04 20.15 -14.89
CA LEU A 138 -13.07 21.13 -15.40
C LEU A 138 -12.33 20.57 -16.62
#